data_AF-U6RR29-F1
#
_entry.id   AF-U6RR29-F1
#
_cell.length_a   1.000
_cell.length_b   1.000
_cell.length_c   1.000
_cell.angle_alpha   90.00
_cell.angle_beta   90.00
_cell.angle_gamma   90.00
#
_symmetry.space_group_name_H-M   'P 1'
#
loop_
_entity.id
_entity.type
_entity.pdbx_description
1 polymer ?
#
loop_
_entity_poly.entity_id
_entity_poly.type
_entity_poly.pdbx_seq_one_letter_code
_entity_poly.pdbx_strand_id
1 'polypeptide(L)'
;MIMKDTSTRFERFCTSWKFFLVLIVLQFVLMPVATKGFRFEEMGQIIFTTLGHALINRFYPYSFIFQWMALALIVALLFFRNRIGRFFSAYVGACYLLYAVIQSIAITNKYGVSVVTVNLVMMSFVAFVWFRDCWKGENEYDFSNLNWRTAWLIPVVFFCLWFPMDLLNVKPDFNPAYLFSGYASLAFCPMTPVFLTLLTLCRPRINMTTYRVTAMVGLIIGVYNMGQFASPAGFYLGMYHLPLLLVSLYALLSSKRLK
;
A
#
# COMPACT_ATOMS: atom_id res chain seq x y z
N MET A 1 -33.11 -11.04 8.51
CA MET A 1 -32.07 -12.05 8.19
C MET A 1 -30.91 -11.81 9.14
N ILE A 2 -30.80 -12.65 10.17
CA ILE A 2 -29.80 -12.50 11.24
C ILE A 2 -28.44 -12.87 10.66
N MET A 3 -27.55 -11.89 10.48
CA MET A 3 -26.15 -12.14 10.13
C MET A 3 -25.52 -12.93 11.28
N LYS A 4 -25.26 -14.22 11.04
CA LYS A 4 -24.43 -15.05 11.92
C LYS A 4 -23.04 -14.40 12.00
N ASP A 5 -22.64 -13.94 13.18
CA ASP A 5 -21.27 -13.52 13.48
C ASP A 5 -20.35 -14.76 13.48
N THR A 6 -19.99 -15.22 12.28
CA THR A 6 -18.99 -16.28 12.06
C THR A 6 -17.58 -15.69 11.94
N SER A 7 -17.32 -14.54 12.56
CA SER A 7 -15.97 -13.94 12.52
C SER A 7 -15.01 -14.74 13.40
N THR A 8 -13.93 -15.22 12.77
CA THR A 8 -12.88 -15.96 13.48
C THR A 8 -12.22 -15.07 14.53
N ARG A 9 -11.60 -15.66 15.56
CA ARG A 9 -10.83 -14.90 16.57
C ARG A 9 -9.78 -13.99 15.92
N PHE A 10 -9.17 -14.47 14.84
CA PHE A 10 -8.20 -13.73 14.05
C PHE A 10 -8.81 -12.48 13.37
N GLU A 11 -9.97 -12.61 12.71
CA GLU A 11 -10.66 -11.48 12.07
C GLU A 11 -11.07 -10.42 13.11
N ARG A 12 -11.61 -10.84 14.25
CA ARG A 12 -11.95 -9.93 15.34
C ARG A 12 -10.74 -9.20 15.88
N PHE A 13 -9.60 -9.87 16.01
CA PHE A 13 -8.36 -9.24 16.42
C PHE A 13 -7.89 -8.21 15.39
N CYS A 14 -7.74 -8.59 14.11
CA CYS A 14 -7.23 -7.73 13.05
C CYS A 14 -8.13 -6.50 12.77
N THR A 15 -9.44 -6.63 13.00
CA THR A 15 -10.39 -5.51 12.87
C THR A 15 -10.53 -4.68 14.15
N SER A 16 -9.94 -5.11 15.26
CA SER A 16 -9.98 -4.38 16.54
C SER A 16 -8.93 -3.27 16.63
N TRP A 17 -9.11 -2.36 17.58
CA TRP A 17 -8.11 -1.35 17.95
C TRP A 17 -6.84 -1.96 18.57
N LYS A 18 -6.95 -3.17 19.16
CA LYS A 18 -5.81 -3.88 19.76
C LYS A 18 -4.76 -4.24 18.70
N PHE A 19 -5.18 -4.64 17.50
CA PHE A 19 -4.25 -4.90 16.41
C PHE A 19 -3.53 -3.61 15.96
N PHE A 20 -4.24 -2.48 15.90
CA PHE A 20 -3.61 -1.19 15.64
C PHE A 20 -2.54 -0.85 16.69
N LEU A 21 -2.81 -1.07 17.98
CA LEU A 21 -1.79 -0.92 19.03
C LEU A 21 -0.57 -1.81 18.80
N VAL A 22 -0.78 -3.07 18.40
CA VAL A 22 0.34 -3.97 18.08
C VAL A 22 1.17 -3.41 16.94
N LEU A 23 0.55 -2.88 15.87
CA LEU A 23 1.28 -2.21 14.80
C LEU A 23 2.09 -1.01 15.29
N ILE A 24 1.58 -0.23 16.25
CA ILE A 24 2.32 0.89 16.85
C ILE A 24 3.49 0.40 17.70
N VAL A 25 3.28 -0.62 18.55
CA VAL A 25 4.34 -1.20 19.38
C VAL A 25 5.45 -1.79 18.50
N LEU A 26 5.10 -2.44 17.39
CA LEU A 26 6.06 -3.00 16.44
C LEU A 26 7.02 -1.96 15.86
N GLN A 27 6.63 -0.68 15.78
CA GLN A 27 7.51 0.40 15.31
C GLN A 27 8.72 0.64 16.21
N PHE A 28 8.57 0.34 17.50
CA PHE A 28 9.64 0.51 18.49
C PHE A 28 10.42 -0.79 18.72
N VAL A 29 9.78 -1.95 18.52
CA VAL A 29 10.39 -3.26 18.73
C VAL A 29 11.22 -3.70 17.52
N LEU A 30 10.73 -3.46 16.29
CA LEU A 30 11.39 -3.91 15.07
C LEU A 30 12.38 -2.86 14.55
N MET A 31 13.56 -2.85 15.14
CA MET A 31 14.68 -2.01 14.69
C MET A 31 15.16 -2.40 13.28
N PRO A 32 15.69 -1.44 12.50
CA PRO A 32 16.35 -1.76 11.24
C PRO A 32 17.56 -2.65 11.50
N VAL A 33 17.84 -3.56 10.57
CA VAL A 33 19.01 -4.45 10.65
C VAL A 33 19.96 -4.17 9.50
N ALA A 34 21.25 -4.32 9.76
CA ALA A 34 22.29 -4.15 8.76
C ALA A 34 23.46 -5.11 8.99
N THR A 35 24.03 -5.60 7.89
CA THR A 35 25.18 -6.52 7.94
C THR A 35 26.45 -5.88 8.49
N LYS A 36 26.68 -4.57 8.26
CA LYS A 36 27.90 -3.88 8.72
C LYS A 36 27.80 -3.26 10.12
N GLY A 37 26.73 -3.54 10.87
CA GLY A 37 26.45 -2.88 12.15
C GLY A 37 26.22 -1.37 11.98
N PHE A 38 25.60 -0.74 12.98
CA PHE A 38 25.45 0.71 13.06
C PHE A 38 25.20 1.09 14.52
N ARG A 39 25.45 2.35 14.88
CA ARG A 39 25.18 2.82 16.24
C ARG A 39 23.72 3.25 16.37
N PHE A 40 23.15 3.16 17.57
CA PHE A 40 21.74 3.51 17.80
C PHE A 40 21.40 4.96 17.41
N GLU A 41 22.36 5.89 17.53
CA GLU A 41 22.18 7.29 17.12
C GLU A 41 21.99 7.46 15.60
N GLU A 42 22.43 6.48 14.80
CA GLU A 42 22.27 6.48 13.35
C GLU A 42 20.96 5.84 12.88
N MET A 43 20.04 5.44 13.78
CA MET A 43 18.80 4.73 13.42
C MET A 43 17.97 5.46 12.35
N GLY A 44 17.80 6.77 12.47
CA GLY A 44 17.09 7.54 11.44
C GLY A 44 17.82 7.54 10.10
N GLN A 45 19.16 7.62 10.12
CA GLN A 45 19.98 7.66 8.92
C GLN A 45 19.97 6.33 8.17
N ILE A 46 20.04 5.18 8.86
CA ILE A 46 19.96 3.88 8.19
C ILE A 46 18.59 3.69 7.52
N ILE A 47 17.50 4.11 8.14
CA ILE A 47 16.16 4.05 7.53
C ILE A 47 16.12 4.90 6.26
N PHE A 48 16.53 6.17 6.35
CA PHE A 48 16.54 7.07 5.19
C PHE A 48 17.43 6.55 4.06
N THR A 49 18.64 6.08 4.39
CA THR A 49 19.60 5.54 3.42
C THR A 49 19.07 4.26 2.77
N THR A 50 18.41 3.39 3.55
CA THR A 50 17.83 2.14 3.03
C THR A 50 16.67 2.45 2.09
N LEU A 51 15.78 3.37 2.44
CA LEU A 51 14.65 3.73 1.56
C LEU A 51 15.13 4.45 0.29
N GLY A 52 16.15 5.32 0.38
CA GLY A 52 16.70 6.03 -0.78
C GLY A 52 17.46 5.14 -1.76
N HIS A 53 18.10 4.07 -1.27
CA HIS A 53 18.86 3.10 -2.08
C HIS A 53 18.17 1.73 -2.17
N ALA A 54 16.86 1.69 -1.97
CA ALA A 54 16.09 0.45 -1.96
C ALA A 54 16.18 -0.29 -3.31
N LEU A 55 16.00 -1.60 -3.26
CA LEU A 55 16.09 -2.47 -4.45
C LEU A 55 15.13 -2.07 -5.58
N ILE A 56 14.03 -1.38 -5.28
CA ILE A 56 13.08 -0.83 -6.26
C ILE A 56 13.77 -0.03 -7.38
N ASN A 57 14.87 0.68 -7.07
CA ASN A 57 15.62 1.45 -8.05
C ASN A 57 16.17 0.58 -9.20
N ARG A 58 16.44 -0.71 -8.93
CA ARG A 58 16.88 -1.69 -9.93
C ARG A 58 15.74 -2.19 -10.82
N PHE A 59 14.50 -1.99 -10.41
CA PHE A 59 13.30 -2.42 -11.13
C PHE A 59 12.69 -1.30 -12.00
N TYR A 60 13.12 -0.05 -11.84
CA TYR A 60 12.60 1.06 -12.66
C TYR A 60 12.69 0.84 -14.18
N PRO A 61 13.74 0.23 -14.76
CA PRO A 61 13.75 -0.08 -16.20
C PRO A 61 12.63 -1.04 -16.64
N TYR A 62 12.06 -1.80 -15.72
CA TYR A 62 10.99 -2.77 -15.96
C TYR A 62 9.61 -2.25 -15.51
N SER A 63 9.50 -1.00 -15.06
CA SER A 63 8.26 -0.40 -14.53
C SER A 63 7.07 -0.55 -15.45
N PHE A 64 7.28 -0.38 -16.76
CA PHE A 64 6.23 -0.48 -17.76
C PHE A 64 5.53 -1.85 -17.74
N ILE A 65 6.25 -2.94 -17.45
CA ILE A 65 5.68 -4.29 -17.37
C ILE A 65 4.66 -4.35 -16.24
N PHE A 66 5.06 -3.89 -15.05
CA PHE A 66 4.18 -3.85 -13.87
C PHE A 66 3.01 -2.89 -14.09
N GLN A 67 3.22 -1.78 -14.80
CA GLN A 67 2.19 -0.79 -15.09
C GLN A 67 1.12 -1.38 -16.01
N TRP A 68 1.52 -2.00 -17.11
CA TRP A 68 0.60 -2.69 -18.01
C TRP A 68 -0.13 -3.85 -17.34
N MET A 69 0.55 -4.64 -16.49
CA MET A 69 -0.09 -5.69 -15.70
C MET A 69 -1.15 -5.13 -14.75
N ALA A 70 -0.83 -4.06 -14.02
CA ALA A 70 -1.76 -3.41 -13.10
C ALA A 70 -2.98 -2.85 -13.84
N LEU A 71 -2.77 -2.13 -14.94
CA LEU A 71 -3.85 -1.57 -15.75
C LEU A 71 -4.73 -2.67 -16.34
N ALA A 72 -4.13 -3.70 -16.95
CA ALA A 72 -4.86 -4.83 -17.52
C ALA A 72 -5.71 -5.53 -16.47
N LEU A 73 -5.18 -5.73 -15.26
CA LEU A 73 -5.92 -6.38 -14.18
C LEU A 73 -7.04 -5.52 -13.60
N ILE A 74 -6.82 -4.21 -13.46
CA ILE A 74 -7.88 -3.29 -13.01
C ILE A 74 -9.01 -3.25 -14.05
N VAL A 75 -8.66 -3.12 -15.34
CA VAL A 75 -9.63 -3.14 -16.43
C VAL A 75 -10.39 -4.47 -16.44
N ALA A 76 -9.68 -5.60 -16.38
CA ALA A 76 -10.29 -6.91 -16.32
C ALA A 76 -11.22 -7.05 -15.09
N LEU A 77 -10.86 -6.48 -13.93
CA LEU A 77 -11.69 -6.53 -12.73
C LEU A 77 -13.00 -5.76 -12.92
N LEU A 78 -12.97 -4.61 -13.60
CA LEU A 78 -14.16 -3.82 -13.90
C LEU A 78 -15.16 -4.57 -14.81
N PHE A 79 -14.65 -5.33 -15.79
CA PHE A 79 -15.48 -6.09 -16.73
C PHE A 79 -15.91 -7.47 -16.22
N PHE A 80 -14.98 -8.24 -15.64
CA PHE A 80 -15.22 -9.63 -15.23
C PHE A 80 -15.60 -9.78 -13.76
N ARG A 81 -15.39 -8.73 -12.94
CA ARG A 81 -15.86 -8.65 -11.55
C ARG A 81 -15.46 -9.88 -10.73
N ASN A 82 -16.42 -10.49 -10.03
CA ASN A 82 -16.23 -11.67 -9.18
C ASN A 82 -15.56 -12.86 -9.89
N ARG A 83 -15.69 -12.98 -11.23
CA ARG A 83 -15.08 -14.11 -11.97
C ARG A 83 -13.57 -14.15 -11.84
N ILE A 84 -12.92 -12.97 -11.76
CA ILE A 84 -11.47 -12.87 -11.59
C ILE A 84 -11.06 -12.39 -10.19
N GLY A 85 -12.03 -12.20 -9.28
CA GLY A 85 -11.77 -11.58 -7.97
C GLY A 85 -10.69 -12.28 -7.16
N ARG A 86 -10.67 -13.62 -7.16
CA ARG A 86 -9.61 -14.40 -6.49
C ARG A 86 -8.24 -14.18 -7.11
N PHE A 87 -8.16 -14.17 -8.44
CA PHE A 87 -6.91 -13.91 -9.16
C PHE A 87 -6.40 -12.50 -8.88
N PHE A 88 -7.31 -11.52 -8.85
CA PHE A 88 -6.98 -10.15 -8.46
C PHE A 88 -6.45 -10.09 -7.01
N SER A 89 -7.10 -10.74 -6.05
CA SER A 89 -6.59 -10.81 -4.66
C SER A 89 -5.20 -11.46 -4.56
N ALA A 90 -4.95 -12.51 -5.35
CA ALA A 90 -3.62 -13.14 -5.42
C ALA A 90 -2.57 -12.20 -5.99
N TYR A 91 -2.90 -11.49 -7.07
CA TYR A 91 -2.02 -10.47 -7.67
C TYR A 91 -1.68 -9.38 -6.66
N VAL A 92 -2.68 -8.81 -5.97
CA VAL A 92 -2.44 -7.77 -4.96
C VAL A 92 -1.59 -8.28 -3.81
N GLY A 93 -1.82 -9.51 -3.34
CA GLY A 93 -0.97 -10.18 -2.36
C GLY A 93 0.49 -10.30 -2.83
N ALA A 94 0.71 -10.71 -4.08
CA ALA A 94 2.04 -10.81 -4.68
C ALA A 94 2.71 -9.44 -4.82
N CYS A 95 1.97 -8.40 -5.22
CA CYS A 95 2.45 -7.03 -5.24
C CYS A 95 2.92 -6.58 -3.85
N TYR A 96 2.12 -6.78 -2.80
CA TYR A 96 2.52 -6.40 -1.44
C TYR A 96 3.75 -7.16 -0.94
N LEU A 97 3.88 -8.44 -1.27
CA LEU A 97 5.06 -9.22 -0.94
C LEU A 97 6.30 -8.71 -1.69
N LEU A 98 6.15 -8.38 -2.97
CA LEU A 98 7.19 -7.75 -3.76
C LEU A 98 7.61 -6.41 -3.14
N TYR A 99 6.65 -5.53 -2.84
CA TYR A 99 6.89 -4.23 -2.22
C TYR A 99 7.63 -4.35 -0.89
N ALA A 100 7.25 -5.32 -0.06
CA ALA A 100 7.90 -5.59 1.22
C ALA A 100 9.40 -5.80 1.03
N VAL A 101 9.80 -6.57 0.02
CA VAL A 101 11.21 -6.84 -0.30
C VAL A 101 11.86 -5.64 -0.99
N ILE A 102 11.31 -5.17 -2.11
CA ILE A 102 12.01 -4.21 -2.97
C ILE A 102 12.08 -2.80 -2.39
N GLN A 103 11.17 -2.43 -1.48
CA GLN A 103 11.15 -1.09 -0.85
C GLN A 103 11.73 -1.10 0.57
N SER A 104 11.86 -2.25 1.23
CA SER A 104 12.40 -2.30 2.61
C SER A 104 13.86 -2.73 2.69
N ILE A 105 14.43 -3.25 1.60
CA ILE A 105 15.81 -3.76 1.56
C ILE A 105 16.66 -2.89 0.62
N ALA A 106 17.87 -2.57 1.04
CA ALA A 106 18.89 -1.92 0.23
C ALA A 106 20.25 -2.61 0.38
N ILE A 107 21.09 -2.42 -0.64
CA ILE A 107 22.50 -2.82 -0.61
C ILE A 107 23.33 -1.57 -0.78
N THR A 108 24.04 -1.18 0.28
CA THR A 108 24.79 0.08 0.34
C THR A 108 26.23 -0.15 0.80
N ASN A 109 27.13 0.75 0.42
CA ASN A 109 28.53 0.67 0.85
C ASN A 109 28.66 0.86 2.37
N LYS A 110 27.86 1.76 2.95
CA LYS A 110 27.88 2.12 4.39
C LYS A 110 27.38 0.98 5.27
N TYR A 111 26.20 0.42 4.98
CA TYR A 111 25.53 -0.55 5.88
C TYR A 111 25.54 -2.00 5.35
N GLY A 112 26.07 -2.24 4.14
CA GLY A 112 25.98 -3.52 3.45
C GLY A 112 24.53 -3.81 3.06
N VAL A 113 24.03 -5.01 3.35
CA VAL A 113 22.59 -5.28 3.26
C VAL A 113 21.92 -4.64 4.48
N SER A 114 21.02 -3.68 4.23
CA SER A 114 20.21 -3.02 5.26
C SER A 114 18.73 -3.25 5.01
N VAL A 115 17.96 -3.43 6.09
CA VAL A 115 16.54 -3.77 6.05
C VAL A 115 15.77 -2.90 7.04
N VAL A 116 14.74 -2.21 6.54
CA VAL A 116 13.72 -1.57 7.38
C VAL A 116 12.74 -2.65 7.83
N THR A 117 13.10 -3.37 8.89
CA THR A 117 12.43 -4.59 9.36
C THR A 117 10.92 -4.40 9.57
N VAL A 118 10.52 -3.26 10.14
CA VAL A 118 9.09 -3.00 10.40
C VAL A 118 8.26 -2.86 9.11
N ASN A 119 8.80 -2.21 8.07
CA ASN A 119 8.12 -2.11 6.77
C ASN A 119 7.99 -3.49 6.13
N LEU A 120 9.08 -4.27 6.17
CA LEU A 120 9.08 -5.64 5.64
C LEU A 120 7.99 -6.48 6.31
N VAL A 121 7.89 -6.46 7.65
CA VAL A 121 6.89 -7.24 8.40
C VAL A 121 5.47 -6.74 8.12
N MET A 122 5.24 -5.42 8.18
CA MET A 122 3.90 -4.86 7.96
C MET A 122 3.39 -5.14 6.54
N MET A 123 4.21 -4.88 5.51
CA MET A 123 3.82 -5.12 4.12
C MET A 123 3.64 -6.62 3.84
N SER A 124 4.48 -7.49 4.42
CA SER A 124 4.29 -8.95 4.33
C SER A 124 3.00 -9.41 5.00
N PHE A 125 2.60 -8.79 6.11
CA PHE A 125 1.33 -9.09 6.75
C PHE A 125 0.12 -8.63 5.91
N VAL A 126 0.24 -7.49 5.22
CA VAL A 126 -0.76 -7.07 4.22
C VAL A 126 -0.84 -8.12 3.10
N ALA A 127 0.28 -8.57 2.56
CA ALA A 127 0.31 -9.64 1.56
C ALA A 127 -0.41 -10.91 2.05
N PHE A 128 -0.13 -11.32 3.30
CA PHE A 128 -0.77 -12.49 3.92
C PHE A 128 -2.30 -12.37 3.97
N VAL A 129 -2.85 -11.22 4.40
CA VAL A 129 -4.32 -11.08 4.46
C VAL A 129 -4.97 -11.05 3.07
N TRP A 130 -4.26 -10.56 2.04
CA TRP A 130 -4.71 -10.62 0.64
C TRP A 130 -4.66 -12.04 0.06
N PHE A 131 -3.62 -12.82 0.36
CA PHE A 131 -3.59 -14.24 -0.02
C PHE A 131 -4.66 -15.05 0.69
N ARG A 132 -4.91 -14.75 1.97
CA ARG A 132 -6.00 -15.37 2.73
C ARG A 132 -7.36 -15.04 2.10
N ASP A 133 -7.54 -13.81 1.66
CA ASP A 133 -8.74 -13.40 0.93
C ASP A 133 -8.89 -14.14 -0.41
N CYS A 134 -7.81 -14.30 -1.17
CA CYS A 134 -7.80 -15.12 -2.39
C CYS A 134 -8.27 -16.56 -2.11
N TRP A 135 -7.76 -17.17 -1.03
CA TRP A 135 -8.11 -18.55 -0.66
C TRP A 135 -9.59 -18.69 -0.29
N LYS A 136 -10.10 -17.78 0.54
CA LYS A 136 -11.50 -17.84 1.01
C LYS A 136 -12.51 -17.27 0.00
N GLY A 137 -12.11 -16.32 -0.83
CA GLY A 137 -12.97 -15.59 -1.75
C GLY A 137 -14.01 -14.71 -1.05
N GLU A 138 -13.62 -14.01 0.02
CA GLU A 138 -14.56 -13.20 0.83
C GLU A 138 -14.85 -11.81 0.22
N ASN A 139 -14.01 -11.31 -0.69
CA ASN A 139 -14.27 -10.08 -1.45
C ASN A 139 -15.21 -10.32 -2.64
N GLU A 140 -16.34 -9.61 -2.69
CA GLU A 140 -17.18 -9.47 -3.88
C GLU A 140 -16.91 -8.12 -4.57
N TYR A 141 -16.42 -8.16 -5.81
CA TYR A 141 -16.13 -7.02 -6.68
C TYR A 141 -17.34 -6.63 -7.54
N ASP A 142 -18.42 -6.19 -6.91
CA ASP A 142 -19.66 -5.82 -7.60
C ASP A 142 -19.78 -4.32 -7.94
N PHE A 143 -18.89 -3.49 -7.39
CA PHE A 143 -18.89 -2.03 -7.48
C PHE A 143 -20.22 -1.37 -7.06
N SER A 144 -20.99 -2.02 -6.17
CA SER A 144 -22.30 -1.56 -5.71
C SER A 144 -22.26 -0.25 -4.92
N ASN A 145 -21.11 0.15 -4.38
CA ASN A 145 -20.93 1.39 -3.65
C ASN A 145 -20.46 2.55 -4.52
N LEU A 146 -20.53 2.44 -5.85
CA LEU A 146 -20.22 3.54 -6.75
C LEU A 146 -21.38 4.55 -6.75
N ASN A 147 -21.21 5.66 -6.02
CA ASN A 147 -22.20 6.74 -5.92
C ASN A 147 -21.48 8.08 -5.71
N TRP A 148 -22.22 9.20 -5.65
CA TRP A 148 -21.64 10.53 -5.49
C TRP A 148 -20.72 10.68 -4.26
N ARG A 149 -20.95 9.92 -3.18
CA ARG A 149 -20.12 9.97 -1.95
C ARG A 149 -18.79 9.25 -2.08
N THR A 150 -18.61 8.42 -3.10
CA THR A 150 -17.40 7.62 -3.35
C THR A 150 -16.77 7.91 -4.72
N ALA A 151 -17.50 8.57 -5.63
CA ALA A 151 -17.02 8.93 -6.97
C ALA A 151 -15.78 9.81 -6.94
N TRP A 152 -15.59 10.64 -5.90
CA TRP A 152 -14.38 11.44 -5.70
C TRP A 152 -13.10 10.59 -5.56
N LEU A 153 -13.20 9.30 -5.26
CA LEU A 153 -12.05 8.40 -5.21
C LEU A 153 -11.50 8.04 -6.61
N ILE A 154 -12.32 8.14 -7.66
CA ILE A 154 -11.90 7.83 -9.04
C ILE A 154 -10.76 8.74 -9.50
N PRO A 155 -10.85 10.08 -9.40
CA PRO A 155 -9.72 10.93 -9.78
C PRO A 155 -8.48 10.70 -8.90
N VAL A 156 -8.65 10.29 -7.64
CA VAL A 156 -7.52 9.90 -6.77
C VAL A 156 -6.81 8.66 -7.30
N VAL A 157 -7.56 7.63 -7.72
CA VAL A 157 -7.01 6.43 -8.36
C VAL A 157 -6.28 6.78 -9.65
N PHE A 158 -6.88 7.61 -10.49
CA PHE A 158 -6.25 8.06 -11.73
C PHE A 158 -4.92 8.77 -11.44
N PHE A 159 -4.90 9.70 -10.48
CA PHE A 159 -3.68 10.39 -10.06
C PHE A 159 -2.62 9.41 -9.54
N CYS A 160 -3.01 8.42 -8.74
CA CYS A 160 -2.06 7.43 -8.19
C CYS A 160 -1.50 6.49 -9.27
N LEU A 161 -2.30 6.09 -10.26
CA LEU A 161 -1.86 5.26 -11.37
C LEU A 161 -0.97 6.04 -12.34
N TRP A 162 -1.29 7.30 -12.60
CA TRP A 162 -0.50 8.16 -13.47
C TRP A 162 0.82 8.58 -12.81
N PHE A 163 0.77 8.97 -11.53
CA PHE A 163 1.88 9.46 -10.72
C PHE A 163 2.80 10.42 -11.51
N PRO A 164 2.32 11.62 -11.90
CA PRO A 164 3.02 12.52 -12.82
C PRO A 164 4.23 13.23 -12.19
N MET A 165 5.28 12.49 -11.88
CA MET A 165 6.48 13.00 -11.22
C MET A 165 7.75 12.52 -11.93
N ASP A 166 8.65 13.46 -12.18
CA ASP A 166 10.02 13.15 -12.57
C ASP A 166 10.81 12.66 -11.34
N LEU A 167 11.28 11.41 -11.40
CA LEU A 167 12.05 10.77 -10.33
C LEU A 167 13.43 11.40 -10.10
N LEU A 168 14.03 12.04 -11.12
CA LEU A 168 15.35 12.63 -10.99
C LEU A 168 15.29 13.95 -10.23
N ASN A 169 14.32 14.80 -10.59
CA ASN A 169 14.18 16.13 -10.01
C ASN A 169 13.16 16.21 -8.87
N VAL A 170 12.39 15.14 -8.64
CA VAL A 170 11.32 15.06 -7.63
C VAL A 170 10.33 16.23 -7.77
N LYS A 171 10.00 16.55 -9.03
CA LYS A 171 9.10 17.65 -9.41
C LYS A 171 7.93 17.11 -10.23
N PRO A 172 6.77 17.79 -10.22
CA PRO A 172 5.66 17.44 -11.08
C PRO A 172 6.07 17.49 -12.55
N ASP A 173 5.79 16.41 -13.26
CA ASP A 173 5.95 16.29 -14.70
C ASP A 173 4.70 15.59 -15.26
N PHE A 174 3.87 16.37 -15.94
CA PHE A 174 2.55 15.94 -16.42
C PHE A 174 2.62 15.20 -17.76
N ASN A 175 3.67 14.40 -17.98
CA ASN A 175 3.79 13.57 -19.16
C ASN A 175 2.75 12.41 -19.10
N PRO A 176 1.79 12.33 -20.04
CA PRO A 176 0.79 11.26 -20.05
C PRO A 176 1.39 9.86 -20.22
N ALA A 177 2.60 9.75 -20.77
CA ALA A 177 3.29 8.47 -20.95
C ALA A 177 3.51 7.73 -19.63
N TYR A 178 3.61 8.45 -18.50
CA TYR A 178 3.76 7.83 -17.18
C TYR A 178 2.56 6.97 -16.78
N LEU A 179 1.39 7.17 -17.37
CA LEU A 179 0.26 6.28 -17.12
C LEU A 179 0.55 4.85 -17.59
N PHE A 180 1.35 4.67 -18.65
CA PHE A 180 1.65 3.37 -19.27
C PHE A 180 3.08 2.89 -18.99
N SER A 181 4.00 3.79 -18.66
CA SER A 181 5.42 3.50 -18.46
C SER A 181 5.95 3.89 -17.08
N GLY A 182 5.13 4.55 -16.27
CA GLY A 182 5.50 5.02 -14.94
C GLY A 182 5.74 3.90 -13.95
N TYR A 183 6.34 4.27 -12.81
CA TYR A 183 6.74 3.35 -11.75
C TYR A 183 5.68 3.18 -10.66
N ALA A 184 4.52 3.81 -10.79
CA ALA A 184 3.46 3.80 -9.79
C ALA A 184 3.12 2.37 -9.34
N SER A 185 2.90 1.47 -10.29
CA SER A 185 2.60 0.05 -10.04
C SER A 185 3.67 -0.74 -9.28
N LEU A 186 4.91 -0.26 -9.22
CA LEU A 186 6.01 -0.87 -8.46
C LEU A 186 6.09 -0.40 -7.00
N ALA A 187 5.35 0.64 -6.64
CA ALA A 187 5.47 1.31 -5.35
C ALA A 187 4.25 1.07 -4.45
N PHE A 188 4.50 0.90 -3.14
CA PHE A 188 3.45 0.65 -2.16
C PHE A 188 2.53 1.86 -2.01
N CYS A 189 3.12 3.05 -1.96
CA CYS A 189 2.43 4.31 -1.66
C CYS A 189 1.35 4.69 -2.68
N PRO A 190 1.58 4.64 -4.00
CA PRO A 190 0.53 4.90 -4.98
C PRO A 190 -0.47 3.75 -5.13
N MET A 191 -0.04 2.48 -5.05
CA MET A 191 -0.94 1.35 -5.32
C MET A 191 -1.88 1.02 -4.15
N THR A 192 -1.48 1.28 -2.91
CA THR A 192 -2.35 1.06 -1.74
C THR A 192 -3.65 1.89 -1.79
N PRO A 193 -3.65 3.20 -2.06
CA PRO A 193 -4.88 3.96 -2.28
C PRO A 193 -5.70 3.44 -3.46
N VAL A 194 -5.07 2.89 -4.52
CA VAL A 194 -5.77 2.24 -5.63
C VAL A 194 -6.54 1.01 -5.15
N PHE A 195 -5.86 0.08 -4.48
CA PHE A 195 -6.48 -1.15 -3.97
C PHE A 195 -7.55 -0.87 -2.91
N LEU A 196 -7.29 0.06 -2.00
CA LEU A 196 -8.27 0.51 -1.00
C LEU A 196 -9.49 1.14 -1.66
N THR A 197 -9.30 1.94 -2.71
CA THR A 197 -10.43 2.52 -3.45
C THR A 197 -11.28 1.44 -4.10
N LEU A 198 -10.66 0.46 -4.79
CA LEU A 198 -11.39 -0.64 -5.42
C LEU A 198 -12.24 -1.40 -4.40
N LEU A 199 -11.68 -1.75 -3.24
CA LEU A 199 -12.45 -2.36 -2.15
C LEU A 199 -13.55 -1.43 -1.63
N THR A 200 -13.25 -0.13 -1.47
CA THR A 200 -14.22 0.86 -0.99
C THR A 200 -15.44 0.98 -1.90
N LEU A 201 -15.23 0.90 -3.22
CA LEU A 201 -16.29 0.93 -4.23
C LEU A 201 -17.13 -0.36 -4.25
N CYS A 202 -16.63 -1.45 -3.67
CA CYS A 202 -17.33 -2.74 -3.57
C CYS A 202 -17.99 -2.98 -2.19
N ARG A 203 -18.00 -1.98 -1.30
CA ARG A 203 -18.68 -2.11 0.00
C ARG A 203 -20.20 -2.30 -0.16
N PRO A 204 -20.89 -2.98 0.78
CA PRO A 204 -20.37 -3.58 2.02
C PRO A 204 -19.82 -5.02 1.86
N ARG A 205 -19.82 -5.58 0.65
CA ARG A 205 -19.55 -7.00 0.40
C ARG A 205 -18.05 -7.33 0.24
N ILE A 206 -17.23 -6.79 1.14
CA ILE A 206 -15.78 -6.98 1.13
C ILE A 206 -15.30 -7.63 2.43
N ASN A 207 -14.13 -8.26 2.36
CA ASN A 207 -13.39 -8.74 3.50
C ASN A 207 -12.90 -7.56 4.37
N MET A 208 -13.58 -7.37 5.50
CA MET A 208 -13.28 -6.28 6.43
C MET A 208 -11.87 -6.37 7.03
N THR A 209 -11.31 -7.59 7.15
CA THR A 209 -9.95 -7.77 7.65
C THR A 209 -8.95 -7.24 6.64
N THR A 210 -9.04 -7.67 5.38
CA THR A 210 -8.17 -7.20 4.29
C THR A 210 -8.25 -5.69 4.14
N TYR A 211 -9.47 -5.14 4.14
CA TYR A 211 -9.70 -3.71 4.02
C TYR A 211 -9.06 -2.90 5.15
N ARG A 212 -9.33 -3.29 6.42
CA ARG A 212 -8.84 -2.54 7.58
C ARG A 212 -7.34 -2.71 7.81
N VAL A 213 -6.79 -3.91 7.66
CA VAL A 213 -5.35 -4.14 7.81
C VAL A 213 -4.57 -3.35 6.76
N THR A 214 -5.00 -3.40 5.50
CA THR A 214 -4.38 -2.60 4.42
C THR A 214 -4.44 -1.11 4.73
N ALA A 215 -5.59 -0.61 5.20
CA ALA A 215 -5.75 0.79 5.55
C ALA A 215 -4.97 1.20 6.82
N MET A 216 -4.82 0.34 7.82
CA MET A 216 -3.99 0.63 9.00
C MET A 216 -2.52 0.76 8.65
N VAL A 217 -1.98 -0.19 7.88
CA VAL A 217 -0.58 -0.16 7.43
C VAL A 217 -0.35 1.02 6.48
N GLY A 218 -1.29 1.25 5.55
CA GLY A 218 -1.27 2.42 4.66
C GLY A 218 -1.29 3.75 5.42
N LEU A 219 -2.06 3.86 6.50
CA LEU A 219 -2.10 5.05 7.34
C LEU A 219 -0.76 5.27 8.05
N ILE A 220 -0.18 4.23 8.66
CA ILE A 220 1.11 4.32 9.37
C ILE A 220 2.22 4.79 8.43
N ILE A 221 2.35 4.14 7.26
CA ILE A 221 3.34 4.51 6.25
C ILE A 221 3.04 5.90 5.67
N GLY A 222 1.77 6.23 5.47
CA GLY A 222 1.33 7.58 5.07
C GLY A 222 1.78 8.65 6.04
N VAL A 223 1.70 8.40 7.35
CA VAL A 223 2.18 9.33 8.39
C VAL A 223 3.71 9.50 8.32
N TYR A 224 4.48 8.41 8.14
CA TYR A 224 5.94 8.52 7.97
C TYR A 224 6.33 9.39 6.79
N ASN A 225 5.60 9.23 5.70
CA ASN A 225 5.79 9.98 4.48
C ASN A 225 5.46 11.47 4.61
N MET A 226 4.69 11.90 5.62
CA MET A 226 4.51 13.32 5.90
C MET A 226 5.79 13.98 6.43
N GLY A 227 6.77 13.19 6.89
CA GLY A 227 8.12 13.68 7.22
C GLY A 227 8.82 14.33 6.02
N GLN A 228 8.41 14.05 4.78
CA GLN A 228 8.96 14.72 3.59
C GLN A 228 8.73 16.24 3.59
N PHE A 229 7.65 16.70 4.23
CA PHE A 229 7.37 18.14 4.39
C PHE A 229 8.33 18.86 5.32
N ALA A 230 9.17 18.13 6.08
CA ALA A 230 10.19 18.73 6.93
C ALA A 230 11.32 19.40 6.14
N SER A 231 11.41 19.16 4.83
CA SER A 231 12.39 19.82 3.95
C SER A 231 11.70 20.47 2.74
N PRO A 232 12.17 21.65 2.28
CA PRO A 232 11.63 22.29 1.08
C PRO A 232 11.73 21.41 -0.17
N ALA A 233 12.80 20.61 -0.28
CA ALA A 233 13.00 19.68 -1.39
C ALA A 233 11.98 18.53 -1.40
N GLY A 234 11.49 18.11 -0.22
CA GLY A 234 10.51 17.05 -0.08
C GLY A 234 9.05 17.49 -0.24
N PHE A 235 8.78 18.78 -0.49
CA PHE A 235 7.41 19.31 -0.55
C PHE A 235 6.54 18.58 -1.58
N TYR A 236 7.01 18.45 -2.83
CA TYR A 236 6.27 17.74 -3.87
C TYR A 236 6.14 16.24 -3.55
N LEU A 237 7.20 15.61 -3.06
CA LEU A 237 7.16 14.20 -2.68
C LEU A 237 6.12 13.94 -1.58
N GLY A 238 6.06 14.80 -0.57
CA GLY A 238 5.05 14.77 0.49
C GLY A 238 3.63 14.88 -0.07
N MET A 239 3.39 15.82 -1.00
CA MET A 239 2.08 15.97 -1.66
C MET A 239 1.65 14.70 -2.39
N TYR A 240 2.57 14.03 -3.10
CA TYR A 240 2.26 12.80 -3.83
C TYR A 240 1.99 11.60 -2.90
N HIS A 241 2.35 11.71 -1.62
CA HIS A 241 2.06 10.70 -0.60
C HIS A 241 0.78 10.98 0.20
N LEU A 242 0.14 12.15 0.02
CA LEU A 242 -1.16 12.46 0.63
C LEU A 242 -2.27 11.48 0.26
N PRO A 243 -2.41 10.98 -0.99
CA PRO A 243 -3.44 9.99 -1.32
C PRO A 243 -3.38 8.75 -0.42
N LEU A 244 -2.18 8.25 -0.11
CA LEU A 244 -2.00 7.12 0.79
C LEU A 244 -2.58 7.43 2.17
N LEU A 245 -2.21 8.56 2.76
CA LEU A 245 -2.67 8.98 4.08
C LEU A 245 -4.19 9.17 4.12
N LEU A 246 -4.73 9.96 3.18
CA LEU A 246 -6.13 10.38 3.17
C LEU A 246 -7.08 9.23 2.83
N VAL A 247 -6.77 8.40 1.83
CA VAL A 247 -7.59 7.24 1.46
C VAL A 247 -7.54 6.19 2.57
N SER A 248 -6.38 5.96 3.18
CA SER A 248 -6.26 5.03 4.32
C SER A 248 -7.10 5.49 5.51
N LEU A 249 -7.05 6.78 5.85
CA LEU A 249 -7.88 7.36 6.91
C LEU A 249 -9.37 7.24 6.58
N TYR A 250 -9.77 7.60 5.35
CA TYR A 250 -11.14 7.47 4.88
C TYR A 250 -11.63 6.01 4.96
N ALA A 251 -10.80 5.06 4.54
CA ALA A 251 -11.13 3.64 4.60
C ALA A 251 -11.38 3.18 6.04
N LEU A 252 -10.52 3.55 6.98
CA LEU A 252 -10.69 3.22 8.40
C LEU A 252 -11.94 3.86 9.01
N LEU A 253 -12.21 5.13 8.72
CA LEU A 253 -13.41 5.82 9.22
C LEU A 253 -14.69 5.22 8.62
N SER A 254 -14.67 4.92 7.33
CA SER A 254 -15.81 4.32 6.63
C SER A 254 -16.10 2.89 7.07
N SER A 255 -15.07 2.15 7.53
CA SER A 255 -15.20 0.80 8.07
C SER A 255 -15.95 0.74 9.41
N LYS A 256 -15.95 1.83 10.20
CA LYS A 256 -16.64 1.90 11.49
C LYS A 256 -18.15 2.13 11.35
N ARG A 257 -18.61 2.67 10.22
CA ARG A 257 -20.01 2.99 9.93
C ARG A 257 -20.85 1.78 9.48
N LEU A 258 -20.27 0.57 9.53
CA LEU A 258 -20.90 -0.70 9.14
C LEU A 258 -21.41 -1.52 10.34
N LYS A 259 -21.56 -0.87 11.50
CA LYS A 259 -22.29 -1.46 12.64
C LYS A 259 -23.77 -1.11 12.55
#